data_AF-A0A077ZHJ6-F1
#
_entry.id   AF-A0A077ZHJ6-F1
#
_cell.length_a   1.000
_cell.length_b   1.000
_cell.length_c   1.000
_cell.angle_alpha   90.00
_cell.angle_beta   90.00
_cell.angle_gamma   90.00
#
_symmetry.space_group_name_H-M   'P 1'
#
loop_
_entity.id
_entity.type
_entity.pdbx_description
1 polymer ?
#
loop_
_entity_poly.entity_id
_entity_poly.type
_entity_poly.pdbx_seq_one_letter_code
_entity_poly.pdbx_strand_id
1 'polypeptide(L)'
;MLGLKQVHHIAIIATDYAVSKAFYCDILGFTLQSEVYREARDSWKGDLALNGQYVIELFSFPFPPERPSRPEACGLRHLAFSVDDIDAAVAHLESHNVKCEAIRVDPYTQKRFTFFNDPDGLPLELYEHGGLDSTVLLHQLVQWRTENPGVTLRAIHVHHGLSANADAWVTHCENVCQQWQVPLVVERVQLAQEGLGIEAQARQARYQAFARTLLPGEVLVTAQHLDDQCETFLLALKRGSGPAGLSAMAEVSEFAGTRLIRPLLARTRGELAQWALAHGLRWIEDESNQDDSYDRNFLRLRVVPLLQQRWPHFAEATARSAALCAEQESLLDELLADDLAHCQTSQGTLQIAPMLAMSDARRAAIIRRWLAGQNAPMPSRDALVRIWQEVALAREDASPCLRLGAFEIRRYQSQLWWIKSVTGQSETIVPWQTWLQPLELPAGLGSVQLTAGGDIRPPRADEAVSVRFKAAGLLHIVGRNGGRKLKKIWQELGVPPWLRDTTPLLFYGETLIAAAGVFVTQEGVAEGENGVSFVWQKTLS
;
A
#
# COMPACT_ATOMS: atom_id res chain seq x y z
N MET A 1 9.57 -18.81 -32.47
CA MET A 1 8.13 -18.47 -32.52
C MET A 1 7.97 -17.15 -33.27
N LEU A 2 6.95 -16.99 -34.11
CA LEU A 2 6.55 -15.64 -34.55
C LEU A 2 6.24 -14.81 -33.31
N GLY A 3 6.88 -13.65 -33.15
CA GLY A 3 6.64 -12.73 -32.03
C GLY A 3 5.31 -11.98 -32.18
N LEU A 4 4.21 -12.71 -32.35
CA LEU A 4 2.86 -12.14 -32.40
C LEU A 4 2.57 -11.46 -31.07
N LYS A 5 2.16 -10.18 -31.12
CA LYS A 5 1.92 -9.35 -29.92
C LYS A 5 0.48 -9.45 -29.44
N GLN A 6 -0.47 -9.33 -30.37
CA GLN A 6 -1.91 -9.34 -30.12
C GLN A 6 -2.67 -9.53 -31.44
N VAL A 7 -3.98 -9.75 -31.34
CA VAL A 7 -4.90 -9.57 -32.49
C VAL A 7 -4.97 -8.06 -32.76
N HIS A 8 -4.59 -7.63 -33.97
CA HIS A 8 -4.63 -6.21 -34.33
C HIS A 8 -6.05 -5.75 -34.70
N HIS A 9 -6.81 -6.59 -35.40
CA HIS A 9 -8.25 -6.43 -35.65
C HIS A 9 -8.80 -7.74 -36.21
N ILE A 10 -10.12 -7.82 -36.33
CA ILE A 10 -10.88 -8.88 -36.97
C ILE A 10 -11.71 -8.25 -38.09
N ALA A 11 -11.54 -8.73 -39.32
CA ALA A 11 -12.30 -8.24 -40.45
C ALA A 11 -13.65 -8.98 -40.55
N ILE A 12 -14.74 -8.23 -40.67
CA ILE A 12 -16.10 -8.73 -40.83
C ILE A 12 -16.66 -8.17 -42.15
N ILE A 13 -17.25 -9.01 -42.98
CA ILE A 13 -17.90 -8.62 -44.23
C ILE A 13 -19.40 -8.64 -44.01
N ALA A 14 -20.04 -7.49 -44.22
CA ALA A 14 -21.48 -7.30 -44.13
C ALA A 14 -22.14 -7.28 -45.51
N THR A 15 -23.36 -7.83 -45.60
CA THR A 15 -24.21 -7.67 -46.81
C THR A 15 -24.78 -6.26 -46.90
N ASP A 16 -25.12 -5.65 -45.76
CA ASP A 16 -25.56 -4.26 -45.64
C ASP A 16 -24.69 -3.52 -44.61
N TYR A 17 -23.86 -2.60 -45.11
CA TYR A 17 -22.95 -1.82 -44.26
C TYR A 17 -23.68 -0.98 -43.22
N ALA A 18 -24.82 -0.37 -43.57
CA ALA A 18 -25.53 0.53 -42.67
C ALA A 18 -26.17 -0.24 -41.52
N VAL A 19 -26.77 -1.40 -41.82
CA VAL A 19 -27.38 -2.28 -40.81
C VAL A 19 -26.31 -2.84 -39.87
N SER A 20 -25.21 -3.37 -40.41
CA SER A 20 -24.14 -3.93 -39.58
C SER A 20 -23.42 -2.84 -38.78
N LYS A 21 -23.22 -1.63 -39.34
CA LYS A 21 -22.67 -0.49 -38.59
C LYS A 21 -23.55 -0.11 -37.40
N ALA A 22 -24.87 0.00 -37.60
CA ALA A 22 -25.82 0.30 -36.52
C ALA A 22 -25.81 -0.79 -35.44
N PHE A 23 -25.75 -2.07 -35.84
CA PHE A 23 -25.65 -3.18 -34.89
C PHE A 23 -24.40 -3.09 -34.01
N TYR A 24 -23.21 -2.95 -34.61
CA TYR A 24 -21.97 -2.90 -33.84
C TYR A 24 -21.85 -1.61 -33.03
N CYS A 25 -22.25 -0.45 -33.56
CA CYS A 25 -22.08 0.82 -32.87
C CYS A 25 -23.20 1.10 -31.85
N ASP A 26 -24.46 1.01 -32.29
CA ASP A 26 -25.61 1.48 -31.49
C ASP A 26 -26.10 0.40 -30.51
N ILE A 27 -25.98 -0.89 -30.85
CA ILE A 27 -26.43 -1.99 -29.99
C ILE A 27 -25.28 -2.53 -29.13
N LEU A 28 -24.14 -2.87 -29.75
CA LEU A 28 -22.98 -3.42 -29.03
C LEU A 28 -22.02 -2.36 -28.46
N GLY A 29 -22.22 -1.07 -28.76
CA GLY A 29 -21.47 0.01 -28.14
C GLY A 29 -20.08 0.27 -28.72
N PHE A 30 -19.76 -0.23 -29.91
CA PHE A 30 -18.50 0.09 -30.57
C PHE A 30 -18.47 1.57 -31.01
N THR A 31 -17.29 2.18 -30.96
CA THR A 31 -17.06 3.52 -31.49
C THR A 31 -16.52 3.42 -32.91
N LEU A 32 -17.17 4.10 -33.86
CA LEU A 32 -16.66 4.28 -35.21
C LEU A 32 -15.47 5.24 -35.21
N GLN A 33 -14.26 4.74 -35.47
CA GLN A 33 -13.03 5.55 -35.53
C GLN A 33 -12.81 6.18 -36.91
N SER A 34 -13.09 5.43 -37.98
CA SER A 34 -12.96 5.91 -39.36
C SER A 34 -13.96 5.18 -40.25
N GLU A 35 -14.44 5.84 -41.31
CA GLU A 35 -15.16 5.18 -42.40
C GLU A 35 -14.76 5.75 -43.75
N VAL A 36 -14.62 4.87 -44.75
CA VAL A 36 -14.27 5.26 -46.11
C VAL A 36 -14.99 4.39 -47.14
N TYR A 37 -15.53 5.03 -48.17
CA TYR A 37 -16.01 4.32 -49.36
C TYR A 37 -14.86 4.12 -50.34
N ARG A 38 -14.70 2.89 -50.84
CA ARG A 38 -13.63 2.47 -51.74
C ARG A 38 -14.21 2.23 -53.13
N GLU A 39 -14.27 3.27 -53.95
CA GLU A 39 -14.87 3.27 -55.29
C GLU A 39 -14.38 2.11 -56.17
N ALA A 40 -13.06 1.84 -56.18
CA ALA A 40 -12.47 0.76 -56.98
C ALA A 40 -12.96 -0.66 -56.63
N ARG A 41 -13.60 -0.84 -55.46
CA ARG A 41 -14.13 -2.12 -54.98
C ARG A 41 -15.64 -2.09 -54.74
N ASP A 42 -16.28 -0.95 -54.99
CA ASP A 42 -17.67 -0.68 -54.61
C ASP A 42 -18.00 -1.18 -53.19
N SER A 43 -17.22 -0.70 -52.21
CA SER A 43 -17.24 -1.23 -50.84
C SER A 43 -17.02 -0.15 -49.79
N TRP A 44 -17.72 -0.25 -48.67
CA TRP A 44 -17.40 0.51 -47.47
C TRP A 44 -16.35 -0.21 -46.62
N LYS A 45 -15.56 0.58 -45.87
CA LYS A 45 -14.66 0.14 -44.80
C LYS A 45 -14.91 1.01 -43.58
N GLY A 46 -15.23 0.41 -42.45
CA GLY A 46 -15.37 1.07 -41.16
C GLY A 46 -14.43 0.47 -40.13
N ASP A 47 -13.71 1.32 -39.41
CA ASP A 47 -12.81 0.92 -38.33
C ASP A 47 -13.54 1.11 -36.99
N LEU A 48 -13.84 0.02 -36.29
CA LEU A 48 -14.62 0.03 -35.06
C LEU A 48 -13.72 -0.30 -33.86
N ALA A 49 -13.83 0.53 -32.82
CA ALA A 49 -13.13 0.36 -31.57
C ALA A 49 -14.07 -0.05 -30.44
N LEU A 50 -13.59 -0.95 -29.59
CA LEU A 50 -14.22 -1.28 -28.31
C LEU A 50 -13.37 -0.63 -27.21
N ASN A 51 -13.97 0.23 -26.39
CA ASN A 51 -13.29 0.94 -25.30
C ASN A 51 -11.98 1.65 -25.75
N GLY A 52 -12.01 2.29 -26.93
CA GLY A 52 -10.88 3.02 -27.51
C GLY A 52 -9.82 2.16 -28.19
N GLN A 53 -9.90 0.82 -28.10
CA GLN A 53 -9.01 -0.09 -28.81
C GLN A 53 -9.62 -0.50 -30.16
N TYR A 54 -8.85 -0.41 -31.24
CA TYR A 54 -9.29 -0.87 -32.57
C TYR A 54 -9.45 -2.40 -32.57
N VAL A 55 -10.65 -2.90 -32.91
CA VAL A 55 -10.96 -4.34 -32.84
C VAL A 55 -11.59 -4.87 -34.12
N ILE A 56 -12.56 -4.18 -34.73
CA ILE A 56 -13.31 -4.71 -35.89
C ILE A 56 -13.06 -3.83 -37.11
N GLU A 57 -12.73 -4.46 -38.24
CA GLU A 57 -12.71 -3.85 -39.56
C GLU A 57 -13.96 -4.30 -40.33
N LEU A 58 -14.99 -3.44 -40.38
CA LEU A 58 -16.26 -3.75 -41.02
C LEU A 58 -16.20 -3.38 -42.51
N PHE A 59 -16.43 -4.36 -43.38
CA PHE A 59 -16.46 -4.18 -44.83
C PHE A 59 -17.84 -4.45 -45.39
N SER A 60 -18.16 -3.86 -46.54
CA SER A 60 -19.21 -4.38 -47.42
C SER A 60 -18.64 -4.73 -48.79
N PHE A 61 -19.32 -5.61 -49.52
CA PHE A 61 -19.07 -5.84 -50.95
C PHE A 61 -20.43 -5.99 -51.65
N PRO A 62 -20.52 -5.82 -52.98
CA PRO A 62 -21.81 -5.89 -53.67
C PRO A 62 -22.49 -7.27 -53.58
N PHE A 63 -21.70 -8.36 -53.58
CA PHE A 63 -22.18 -9.74 -53.59
C PHE A 63 -21.29 -10.66 -52.74
N PRO A 64 -21.20 -10.46 -51.41
CA PRO A 64 -20.40 -11.34 -50.57
C PRO A 64 -21.07 -12.72 -50.50
N PRO A 65 -20.30 -13.82 -50.54
CA PRO A 65 -20.87 -15.15 -50.37
C PRO A 65 -21.42 -15.32 -48.95
N GLU A 66 -22.53 -16.03 -48.80
CA GLU A 66 -23.08 -16.38 -47.49
C GLU A 66 -22.08 -17.22 -46.68
N ARG A 67 -21.96 -16.92 -45.39
CA ARG A 67 -21.14 -17.70 -44.46
C ARG A 67 -21.87 -18.99 -44.08
N PRO A 68 -21.28 -20.18 -44.28
CA PRO A 68 -21.84 -21.41 -43.75
C PRO A 68 -21.73 -21.42 -42.21
N SER A 69 -22.82 -21.07 -41.53
CA SER A 69 -22.91 -21.10 -40.06
C SER A 69 -23.40 -22.45 -39.52
N ARG A 70 -24.16 -23.22 -40.32
CA ARG A 70 -24.70 -24.55 -39.94
C ARG A 70 -24.65 -25.54 -41.12
N PRO A 71 -24.16 -26.78 -40.91
CA PRO A 71 -23.36 -27.21 -39.75
C PRO A 71 -22.08 -26.35 -39.62
N GLU A 72 -21.46 -26.35 -38.43
CA GLU A 72 -20.26 -25.57 -38.18
C GLU A 72 -19.16 -25.92 -39.21
N ALA A 73 -18.61 -24.91 -39.88
CA ALA A 73 -17.53 -25.08 -40.84
C ALA A 73 -16.15 -24.90 -40.16
N CYS A 74 -15.11 -25.54 -40.72
CA CYS A 74 -13.73 -25.30 -40.30
C CYS A 74 -13.36 -23.82 -40.50
N GLY A 75 -12.79 -23.17 -39.49
CA GLY A 75 -12.39 -21.77 -39.54
C GLY A 75 -12.79 -20.99 -38.28
N LEU A 76 -12.99 -19.68 -38.40
CA LEU A 76 -13.52 -18.83 -37.34
C LEU A 76 -14.97 -19.25 -37.03
N ARG A 77 -15.21 -19.88 -35.88
CA ARG A 77 -16.53 -20.38 -35.46
C ARG A 77 -17.47 -19.26 -34.98
N HIS A 78 -16.97 -18.35 -34.15
CA HIS A 78 -17.70 -17.22 -33.57
C HIS A 78 -16.72 -16.16 -33.05
N LEU A 79 -17.23 -14.98 -32.67
CA LEU A 79 -16.49 -13.95 -31.93
C LEU A 79 -17.09 -13.81 -30.53
N ALA A 80 -16.25 -13.89 -29.50
CA ALA A 80 -16.69 -13.79 -28.11
C ALA A 80 -16.33 -12.44 -27.49
N PHE A 81 -17.27 -11.85 -26.76
CA PHE A 81 -17.11 -10.62 -25.99
C PHE A 81 -17.42 -10.89 -24.52
N SER A 82 -16.63 -10.31 -23.62
CA SER A 82 -16.89 -10.42 -22.19
C SER A 82 -17.91 -9.39 -21.72
N VAL A 83 -18.78 -9.76 -20.79
CA VAL A 83 -19.74 -8.86 -20.13
C VAL A 83 -19.75 -9.09 -18.62
N ASP A 84 -20.11 -8.07 -17.85
CA ASP A 84 -20.17 -8.15 -16.39
C ASP A 84 -21.42 -8.90 -15.89
N ASP A 85 -22.56 -8.68 -16.53
CA ASP A 85 -23.85 -9.30 -16.20
C ASP A 85 -24.51 -9.78 -17.50
N ILE A 86 -24.53 -11.10 -17.68
CA ILE A 86 -25.08 -11.68 -18.90
C ILE A 86 -26.60 -11.56 -18.98
N ASP A 87 -27.32 -11.46 -17.85
CA ASP A 87 -28.77 -11.26 -17.86
C ASP A 87 -29.12 -9.84 -18.34
N ALA A 88 -28.38 -8.84 -17.85
CA ALA A 88 -28.54 -7.45 -18.30
C ALA A 88 -28.18 -7.28 -19.78
N ALA A 89 -27.09 -7.93 -20.22
CA ALA A 89 -26.68 -7.89 -21.61
C ALA A 89 -27.70 -8.58 -22.54
N VAL A 90 -28.24 -9.74 -22.14
CA VAL A 90 -29.34 -10.40 -22.88
C VAL A 90 -30.59 -9.53 -22.93
N ALA A 91 -31.00 -8.92 -21.80
CA ALA A 91 -32.16 -8.03 -21.77
C ALA A 91 -31.97 -6.80 -22.68
N HIS A 92 -30.77 -6.22 -22.73
CA HIS A 92 -30.44 -5.13 -23.65
C HIS A 92 -30.53 -5.57 -25.11
N LEU A 93 -29.96 -6.73 -25.46
CA LEU A 93 -30.04 -7.30 -26.80
C LEU A 93 -31.49 -7.58 -27.22
N GLU A 94 -32.28 -8.20 -26.34
CA GLU A 94 -33.70 -8.49 -26.59
C GLU A 94 -34.52 -7.21 -26.75
N SER A 95 -34.21 -6.14 -26.01
CA SER A 95 -34.86 -4.83 -26.18
C SER A 95 -34.59 -4.18 -27.55
N HIS A 96 -33.49 -4.57 -28.22
CA HIS A 96 -33.14 -4.18 -29.58
C HIS A 96 -33.54 -5.23 -30.63
N ASN A 97 -34.44 -6.16 -30.28
CA ASN A 97 -34.91 -7.26 -31.13
C ASN A 97 -33.80 -8.24 -31.59
N VAL A 98 -32.71 -8.34 -30.83
CA VAL A 98 -31.65 -9.33 -31.07
C VAL A 98 -31.97 -10.58 -30.25
N LYS A 99 -32.16 -11.72 -30.93
CA LYS A 99 -32.48 -12.99 -30.28
C LYS A 99 -31.22 -13.65 -29.72
N CYS A 100 -31.23 -13.93 -28.41
CA CYS A 100 -30.18 -14.71 -27.75
C CYS A 100 -30.59 -16.20 -27.60
N GLU A 101 -29.60 -17.09 -27.59
CA GLU A 101 -29.77 -18.46 -27.12
C GLU A 101 -29.98 -18.48 -25.59
N ALA A 102 -30.41 -19.63 -25.05
CA ALA A 102 -30.49 -19.78 -23.60
C ALA A 102 -29.10 -19.62 -22.96
N ILE A 103 -29.03 -18.89 -21.85
CA ILE A 103 -27.80 -18.75 -21.07
C ILE A 103 -27.39 -20.14 -20.56
N ARG A 104 -26.14 -20.52 -20.85
CA ARG A 104 -25.52 -21.78 -20.44
C ARG A 104 -24.37 -21.49 -19.48
N VAL A 105 -23.90 -22.53 -18.80
CA VAL A 105 -22.70 -22.49 -17.97
C VAL A 105 -21.66 -23.40 -18.62
N ASP A 106 -20.46 -22.88 -18.87
CA ASP A 106 -19.38 -23.67 -19.44
C ASP A 106 -18.87 -24.67 -18.38
N PRO A 107 -18.83 -25.98 -18.67
CA PRO A 107 -18.54 -26.98 -17.64
C PRO A 107 -17.09 -26.95 -17.13
N TYR A 108 -16.16 -26.30 -17.83
CA TYR A 108 -14.75 -26.26 -17.47
C TYR A 108 -14.35 -24.98 -16.76
N THR A 109 -14.88 -23.84 -17.22
CA THR A 109 -14.62 -22.52 -16.64
C THR A 109 -15.67 -22.13 -15.61
N GLN A 110 -16.83 -22.81 -15.60
CA GLN A 110 -18.00 -22.52 -14.79
C GLN A 110 -18.59 -21.12 -15.03
N LYS A 111 -18.22 -20.47 -16.14
CA LYS A 111 -18.71 -19.13 -16.50
C LYS A 111 -20.00 -19.22 -17.29
N ARG A 112 -20.88 -18.25 -17.05
CA ARG A 112 -22.11 -18.11 -17.81
C ARG A 112 -21.79 -17.54 -19.19
N PHE A 113 -22.42 -18.09 -20.21
CA PHE A 113 -22.27 -17.61 -21.58
C PHE A 113 -23.57 -17.79 -22.36
N THR A 114 -23.74 -17.00 -23.43
CA THR A 114 -24.84 -17.14 -24.36
C THR A 114 -24.38 -16.77 -25.76
N PHE A 115 -25.04 -17.34 -26.77
CA PHE A 115 -24.78 -17.03 -28.16
C PHE A 115 -25.90 -16.17 -28.73
N PHE A 116 -25.56 -15.31 -29.68
CA PHE A 116 -26.48 -14.52 -30.49
C PHE A 116 -25.84 -14.33 -31.87
N ASN A 117 -26.54 -13.69 -32.80
CA ASN A 117 -25.99 -13.45 -34.15
C ASN A 117 -25.96 -11.96 -34.47
N ASP A 118 -24.99 -11.56 -35.28
CA ASP A 118 -25.06 -10.28 -35.99
C ASP A 118 -26.08 -10.32 -37.14
N PRO A 119 -26.36 -9.18 -37.82
CA PRO A 119 -27.35 -9.11 -38.89
C PRO A 119 -27.10 -10.07 -40.07
N ASP A 120 -25.84 -10.46 -40.30
CA ASP A 120 -25.40 -11.34 -41.37
C ASP A 120 -25.28 -12.82 -40.91
N GLY A 121 -25.68 -13.12 -39.67
CA GLY A 121 -25.69 -14.48 -39.13
C GLY A 121 -24.33 -14.97 -38.64
N LEU A 122 -23.35 -14.08 -38.43
CA LEU A 122 -22.10 -14.40 -37.72
C LEU A 122 -22.44 -14.68 -36.25
N PRO A 123 -22.13 -15.88 -35.72
CA PRO A 123 -22.34 -16.17 -34.32
C PRO A 123 -21.40 -15.33 -33.45
N LEU A 124 -21.99 -14.67 -32.46
CA LEU A 124 -21.32 -13.92 -31.41
C LEU A 124 -21.62 -14.60 -30.07
N GLU A 125 -20.68 -14.51 -29.13
CA GLU A 125 -20.81 -15.05 -27.77
C GLU A 125 -20.65 -13.92 -26.75
N LEU A 126 -21.53 -13.88 -25.75
CA LEU A 126 -21.28 -13.12 -24.52
C LEU A 126 -20.79 -14.07 -23.43
N TYR A 127 -19.73 -13.68 -22.73
CA TYR A 127 -19.06 -14.51 -21.73
C TYR A 127 -18.87 -13.72 -20.41
N GLU A 128 -19.37 -14.23 -19.30
CA GLU A 128 -19.37 -13.49 -18.03
C GLU A 128 -17.98 -13.45 -17.35
N HIS A 129 -17.52 -12.26 -16.93
CA HIS A 129 -16.21 -12.04 -16.26
C HIS A 129 -16.31 -10.96 -15.16
N GLY A 130 -15.71 -11.14 -13.96
CA GLY A 130 -15.82 -10.16 -12.85
C GLY A 130 -14.78 -10.27 -11.69
N GLY A 131 -14.63 -9.25 -10.82
CA GLY A 131 -13.84 -9.19 -9.55
C GLY A 131 -14.46 -9.86 -8.30
N LEU A 132 -14.14 -11.14 -8.21
CA LEU A 132 -14.69 -12.20 -7.37
C LEU A 132 -14.37 -12.11 -5.86
N ASP A 133 -13.15 -11.72 -5.51
CA ASP A 133 -12.56 -12.12 -4.21
C ASP A 133 -13.18 -11.41 -3.01
N SER A 134 -13.43 -10.09 -3.15
CA SER A 134 -14.03 -9.28 -2.09
C SER A 134 -15.47 -9.69 -1.81
N THR A 135 -16.23 -10.05 -2.85
CA THR A 135 -17.61 -10.52 -2.73
C THR A 135 -17.67 -11.88 -2.03
N VAL A 136 -16.77 -12.81 -2.37
CA VAL A 136 -16.67 -14.12 -1.69
C VAL A 136 -16.36 -13.94 -0.21
N LEU A 137 -15.36 -13.12 0.14
CA LEU A 137 -15.00 -12.87 1.53
C LEU A 137 -16.17 -12.26 2.30
N LEU A 138 -16.78 -11.19 1.77
CA LEU A 138 -17.88 -10.50 2.44
C LEU A 138 -19.07 -11.45 2.66
N HIS A 139 -19.42 -12.24 1.64
CA HIS A 139 -20.49 -13.23 1.77
C HIS A 139 -20.18 -14.28 2.85
N GLN A 140 -18.95 -14.83 2.89
CA GLN A 140 -18.54 -15.77 3.94
C GLN A 140 -18.63 -15.16 5.35
N LEU A 141 -18.24 -13.88 5.51
CA LEU A 141 -18.35 -13.18 6.79
C LEU A 141 -19.81 -12.93 7.20
N VAL A 142 -20.71 -12.70 6.24
CA VAL A 142 -22.15 -12.57 6.49
C VAL A 142 -22.76 -13.90 6.95
N GLN A 143 -22.36 -15.01 6.33
CA GLN A 143 -22.75 -16.36 6.78
C GLN A 143 -22.23 -16.64 8.19
N TRP A 144 -20.95 -16.35 8.45
CA TRP A 144 -20.34 -16.51 9.78
C TRP A 144 -21.02 -15.66 10.86
N ARG A 145 -21.39 -14.41 10.56
CA ARG A 145 -22.18 -13.54 11.45
C ARG A 145 -23.54 -14.15 11.78
N THR A 146 -24.16 -14.85 10.83
CA THR A 146 -25.45 -15.52 11.03
C THR A 146 -25.32 -16.72 11.98
N GLU A 147 -24.19 -17.42 11.92
CA GLU A 147 -23.85 -18.53 12.82
C GLU A 147 -23.36 -18.08 14.21
N ASN A 148 -22.91 -16.83 14.36
CA ASN A 148 -22.31 -16.30 15.60
C ASN A 148 -23.02 -15.01 16.07
N PRO A 149 -24.17 -15.14 16.75
CA PRO A 149 -24.90 -14.00 17.28
C PRO A 149 -24.02 -13.13 18.20
N GLY A 150 -23.98 -11.83 17.92
CA GLY A 150 -23.14 -10.85 18.64
C GLY A 150 -21.92 -10.37 17.85
N VAL A 151 -21.54 -11.07 16.78
CA VAL A 151 -20.53 -10.57 15.84
C VAL A 151 -21.08 -9.37 15.08
N THR A 152 -20.32 -8.27 15.09
CA THR A 152 -20.59 -7.11 14.23
C THR A 152 -19.65 -7.16 13.02
N LEU A 153 -20.17 -6.75 11.86
CA LEU A 153 -19.45 -6.76 10.60
C LEU A 153 -19.69 -5.43 9.90
N ARG A 154 -18.64 -4.82 9.34
CA ARG A 154 -18.72 -3.65 8.47
C ARG A 154 -17.85 -3.87 7.23
N ALA A 155 -18.21 -3.20 6.15
CA ALA A 155 -17.46 -3.19 4.90
C ALA A 155 -16.87 -1.79 4.65
N ILE A 156 -15.77 -1.75 3.90
CA ILE A 156 -15.21 -0.50 3.38
C ILE A 156 -14.88 -0.65 1.89
N HIS A 157 -15.28 0.34 1.11
CA HIS A 157 -14.84 0.50 -0.28
C HIS A 157 -13.99 1.76 -0.39
N VAL A 158 -12.84 1.67 -1.07
CA VAL A 158 -11.94 2.80 -1.30
C VAL A 158 -12.00 3.19 -2.77
N HIS A 159 -12.59 4.35 -3.03
CA HIS A 159 -12.67 4.92 -4.37
C HIS A 159 -11.39 5.70 -4.66
N HIS A 160 -10.60 5.20 -5.61
CA HIS A 160 -9.28 5.73 -5.98
C HIS A 160 -9.33 6.86 -7.03
N GLY A 161 -10.49 7.13 -7.64
CA GLY A 161 -10.65 8.15 -8.66
C GLY A 161 -9.95 7.87 -10.00
N LEU A 162 -9.55 6.62 -10.27
CA LEU A 162 -8.78 6.25 -11.45
C LEU A 162 -9.62 5.74 -12.63
N SER A 163 -10.71 5.01 -12.36
CA SER A 163 -11.55 4.41 -13.40
C SER A 163 -12.79 5.27 -13.67
N ALA A 164 -13.24 5.30 -14.93
CA ALA A 164 -14.54 5.86 -15.30
C ALA A 164 -15.71 5.12 -14.63
N ASN A 165 -15.53 3.83 -14.29
CA ASN A 165 -16.54 3.01 -13.63
C ASN A 165 -16.49 3.11 -12.10
N ALA A 166 -15.57 3.90 -11.53
CA ALA A 166 -15.34 3.94 -10.08
C ALA A 166 -16.60 4.33 -9.28
N ASP A 167 -17.44 5.23 -9.81
CA ASP A 167 -18.70 5.58 -9.16
C ASP A 167 -19.76 4.47 -9.28
N ALA A 168 -19.81 3.74 -10.41
CA ALA A 168 -20.68 2.58 -10.57
C ALA A 168 -20.30 1.45 -9.60
N TRP A 169 -19.00 1.26 -9.35
CA TRP A 169 -18.50 0.31 -8.35
C TRP A 169 -18.94 0.64 -6.93
N VAL A 170 -18.95 1.93 -6.57
CA VAL A 170 -19.52 2.38 -5.28
C VAL A 170 -20.98 2.01 -5.19
N THR A 171 -21.80 2.30 -6.21
CA THR A 171 -23.22 1.94 -6.22
C THR A 171 -23.43 0.43 -6.11
N HIS A 172 -22.62 -0.38 -6.78
CA HIS A 172 -22.67 -1.84 -6.63
C HIS A 172 -22.36 -2.28 -5.18
N CYS A 173 -21.29 -1.75 -4.58
CA CYS A 173 -20.94 -2.06 -3.19
C CYS A 173 -22.04 -1.63 -2.21
N GLU A 174 -22.66 -0.47 -2.41
CA GLU A 174 -23.79 0.02 -1.61
C GLU A 174 -24.98 -0.96 -1.69
N ASN A 175 -25.35 -1.38 -2.90
CA ASN A 175 -26.44 -2.33 -3.13
C ASN A 175 -26.18 -3.69 -2.45
N VAL A 176 -24.98 -4.24 -2.62
CA VAL A 176 -24.58 -5.53 -2.01
C VAL A 176 -24.60 -5.44 -0.48
N CYS A 177 -24.03 -4.36 0.08
CA CYS A 177 -23.99 -4.16 1.53
C CYS A 177 -25.39 -3.93 2.11
N GLN A 178 -26.26 -3.20 1.41
CA GLN A 178 -27.65 -3.03 1.80
C GLN A 178 -28.41 -4.36 1.79
N GLN A 179 -28.25 -5.16 0.72
CA GLN A 179 -28.88 -6.47 0.58
C GLN A 179 -28.47 -7.43 1.72
N TRP A 180 -27.20 -7.39 2.14
CA TRP A 180 -26.68 -8.25 3.21
C TRP A 180 -26.71 -7.61 4.60
N GLN A 181 -27.33 -6.43 4.75
CA GLN A 181 -27.41 -5.69 6.01
C GLN A 181 -26.03 -5.49 6.66
N VAL A 182 -25.05 -5.02 5.89
CA VAL A 182 -23.69 -4.70 6.35
C VAL A 182 -23.49 -3.19 6.23
N PRO A 183 -23.14 -2.46 7.30
CA PRO A 183 -22.74 -1.05 7.19
C PRO A 183 -21.53 -0.89 6.27
N LEU A 184 -21.62 0.01 5.29
CA LEU A 184 -20.56 0.31 4.33
C LEU A 184 -19.97 1.70 4.61
N VAL A 185 -18.65 1.79 4.69
CA VAL A 185 -17.91 3.05 4.63
C VAL A 185 -17.35 3.22 3.22
N VAL A 186 -17.59 4.36 2.59
CA VAL A 186 -17.03 4.68 1.27
C VAL A 186 -16.03 5.82 1.43
N GLU A 187 -14.75 5.51 1.32
CA GLU A 187 -13.67 6.49 1.40
C GLU A 187 -13.20 6.89 0.00
N ARG A 188 -13.34 8.17 -0.34
CA ARG A 188 -12.79 8.73 -1.57
C ARG A 188 -11.39 9.26 -1.28
N VAL A 189 -10.38 8.64 -1.87
CA VAL A 189 -8.97 9.02 -1.68
C VAL A 189 -8.43 9.75 -2.90
N GLN A 190 -7.63 10.78 -2.66
CA GLN A 190 -6.88 11.47 -3.71
C GLN A 190 -5.46 10.89 -3.76
N LEU A 191 -5.03 10.44 -4.94
CA LEU A 191 -3.68 9.92 -5.14
C LEU A 191 -2.72 11.09 -5.38
N ALA A 192 -1.72 11.24 -4.50
CA ALA A 192 -0.67 12.22 -4.66
C ALA A 192 0.32 11.80 -5.77
N GLN A 193 0.78 12.75 -6.59
CA GLN A 193 1.78 12.51 -7.63
C GLN A 193 3.21 12.56 -7.04
N GLU A 194 3.53 11.64 -6.13
CA GLU A 194 4.81 11.62 -5.40
C GLU A 194 5.89 10.71 -6.02
N GLY A 195 5.70 10.29 -7.28
CA GLY A 195 6.73 9.55 -8.05
C GLY A 195 6.90 8.06 -7.70
N LEU A 196 6.13 7.50 -6.75
CA LEU A 196 6.20 6.09 -6.35
C LEU A 196 5.51 5.10 -7.31
N GLY A 197 4.88 5.60 -8.38
CA GLY A 197 4.01 4.82 -9.27
C GLY A 197 2.57 4.74 -8.74
N ILE A 198 1.60 4.67 -9.65
CA ILE A 198 0.17 4.72 -9.32
C ILE A 198 -0.24 3.55 -8.40
N GLU A 199 0.24 2.33 -8.65
CA GLU A 199 -0.07 1.15 -7.82
C GLU A 199 0.40 1.32 -6.36
N ALA A 200 1.63 1.81 -6.16
CA ALA A 200 2.18 2.01 -4.82
C ALA A 200 1.40 3.09 -4.06
N GLN A 201 1.07 4.20 -4.75
CA GLN A 201 0.29 5.28 -4.15
C GLN A 201 -1.14 4.84 -3.83
N ALA A 202 -1.80 4.13 -4.75
CA ALA A 202 -3.14 3.59 -4.55
C ALA A 202 -3.16 2.60 -3.38
N ARG A 203 -2.15 1.73 -3.28
CA ARG A 203 -1.98 0.82 -2.15
C ARG A 203 -1.80 1.58 -0.84
N GLN A 204 -0.90 2.56 -0.79
CA GLN A 204 -0.66 3.35 0.43
C GLN A 204 -1.91 4.12 0.86
N ALA A 205 -2.57 4.81 -0.07
CA ALA A 205 -3.81 5.53 0.20
C ALA A 205 -4.92 4.59 0.70
N ARG A 206 -5.02 3.38 0.15
CA ARG A 206 -5.96 2.34 0.61
C ARG A 206 -5.73 1.94 2.05
N TYR A 207 -4.48 1.63 2.42
CA TYR A 207 -4.15 1.26 3.80
C TYR A 207 -4.30 2.46 4.77
N GLN A 208 -4.02 3.69 4.33
CA GLN A 208 -4.29 4.88 5.15
C GLN A 208 -5.79 5.08 5.37
N ALA A 209 -6.62 4.89 4.34
CA ALA A 209 -8.08 4.93 4.47
C ALA A 209 -8.57 3.87 5.47
N PHE A 210 -8.10 2.62 5.33
CA PHE A 210 -8.41 1.57 6.29
C PHE A 210 -8.05 1.96 7.73
N ALA A 211 -6.83 2.45 7.96
CA ALA A 211 -6.37 2.87 9.28
C ALA A 211 -7.22 4.00 9.88
N ARG A 212 -7.66 4.96 9.06
CA ARG A 212 -8.49 6.10 9.49
C ARG A 212 -9.91 5.69 9.90
N THR A 213 -10.49 4.70 9.21
CA THR A 213 -11.91 4.29 9.39
C THR A 213 -12.12 3.14 10.37
N LEU A 214 -11.02 2.57 10.86
CA LEU A 214 -11.02 1.42 11.75
C LEU A 214 -11.38 1.84 13.17
N LEU A 215 -12.37 1.17 13.76
CA LEU A 215 -12.76 1.45 15.15
C LEU A 215 -11.79 0.78 16.14
N PRO A 216 -11.58 1.35 17.33
CA PRO A 216 -10.76 0.71 18.36
C PRO A 216 -11.28 -0.70 18.69
N GLY A 217 -10.40 -1.70 18.58
CA GLY A 217 -10.73 -3.11 18.81
C GLY A 217 -11.32 -3.86 17.61
N GLU A 218 -11.60 -3.18 16.50
CA GLU A 218 -12.03 -3.81 15.25
C GLU A 218 -10.84 -4.49 14.55
N VAL A 219 -11.10 -5.55 13.80
CA VAL A 219 -10.09 -6.31 13.06
C VAL A 219 -10.30 -6.05 11.57
N LEU A 220 -9.23 -5.71 10.85
CA LEU A 220 -9.28 -5.55 9.39
C LEU A 220 -9.15 -6.93 8.74
N VAL A 221 -10.03 -7.25 7.79
CA VAL A 221 -10.00 -8.50 7.03
C VAL A 221 -9.91 -8.19 5.54
N THR A 222 -9.02 -8.86 4.81
CA THR A 222 -8.82 -8.64 3.37
C THR A 222 -8.91 -9.94 2.58
N ALA A 223 -9.40 -9.82 1.34
CA ALA A 223 -9.67 -10.95 0.45
C ALA A 223 -8.44 -11.41 -0.34
N GLN A 224 -7.23 -11.22 0.18
CA GLN A 224 -6.05 -11.73 -0.51
C GLN A 224 -6.05 -13.26 -0.49
N HIS A 225 -5.71 -13.85 -1.63
CA HIS A 225 -5.78 -15.28 -1.87
C HIS A 225 -4.44 -15.84 -2.36
N LEU A 226 -4.44 -17.11 -2.79
CA LEU A 226 -3.21 -17.82 -3.15
C LEU A 226 -2.40 -17.14 -4.27
N ASP A 227 -3.06 -16.57 -5.27
CA ASP A 227 -2.35 -15.95 -6.40
C ASP A 227 -1.65 -14.66 -5.93
N ASP A 228 -2.27 -13.88 -5.03
CA ASP A 228 -1.61 -12.72 -4.40
C ASP A 228 -0.37 -13.13 -3.60
N GLN A 229 -0.40 -14.32 -2.98
CA GLN A 229 0.74 -14.89 -2.26
C GLN A 229 1.87 -15.25 -3.24
N CYS A 230 1.54 -15.85 -4.39
CA CYS A 230 2.48 -16.16 -5.45
C CYS A 230 3.10 -14.87 -6.04
N GLU A 231 2.28 -13.87 -6.35
CA GLU A 231 2.73 -12.56 -6.84
C GLU A 231 3.66 -11.89 -5.83
N THR A 232 3.29 -11.88 -4.55
CA THR A 232 4.11 -11.27 -3.49
C THR A 232 5.45 -11.99 -3.34
N PHE A 233 5.48 -13.32 -3.45
CA PHE A 233 6.71 -14.11 -3.45
C PHE A 233 7.59 -13.77 -4.65
N LEU A 234 7.05 -13.72 -5.86
CA LEU A 234 7.79 -13.39 -7.08
C LEU A 234 8.34 -11.95 -7.04
N LEU A 235 7.57 -10.98 -6.53
CA LEU A 235 8.04 -9.61 -6.31
C LEU A 235 9.17 -9.55 -5.27
N ALA A 236 9.10 -10.37 -4.20
CA ALA A 236 10.19 -10.46 -3.23
C ALA A 236 11.45 -11.10 -3.83
N LEU A 237 11.28 -12.13 -4.66
CA LEU A 237 12.35 -12.81 -5.38
C LEU A 237 13.06 -11.86 -6.37
N LYS A 238 12.31 -11.12 -7.19
CA LYS A 238 12.81 -10.07 -8.10
C LYS A 238 13.65 -9.02 -7.38
N ARG A 239 13.27 -8.68 -6.14
CA ARG A 239 14.00 -7.71 -5.30
C ARG A 239 15.26 -8.29 -4.64
N GLY A 240 15.54 -9.59 -4.81
CA GLY A 240 16.66 -10.26 -4.15
C GLY A 240 16.46 -10.42 -2.64
N SER A 241 15.21 -10.59 -2.20
CA SER A 241 14.89 -10.74 -0.77
C SER A 241 15.33 -12.11 -0.26
N GLY A 242 15.80 -12.16 1.00
CA GLY A 242 16.08 -13.43 1.70
C GLY A 242 14.83 -14.09 2.29
N PRO A 243 14.97 -15.15 3.12
CA PRO A 243 13.84 -15.91 3.68
C PRO A 243 12.76 -15.03 4.33
N ALA A 244 13.14 -14.08 5.19
CA ALA A 244 12.20 -13.09 5.75
C ALA A 244 11.30 -12.36 4.73
N GLY A 245 11.80 -12.01 3.54
CA GLY A 245 10.98 -11.40 2.50
C GLY A 245 10.23 -12.41 1.63
N LEU A 246 10.79 -13.61 1.48
CA LEU A 246 10.18 -14.73 0.76
C LEU A 246 9.06 -15.41 1.56
N SER A 247 8.94 -15.14 2.86
CA SER A 247 7.76 -15.47 3.67
C SER A 247 6.46 -14.83 3.16
N ALA A 248 6.55 -13.86 2.24
CA ALA A 248 5.42 -13.20 1.59
C ALA A 248 4.43 -12.60 2.60
N MET A 249 3.13 -12.92 2.51
CA MET A 249 2.13 -12.44 3.48
C MET A 249 1.88 -13.48 4.58
N ALA A 250 1.68 -13.00 5.81
CA ALA A 250 1.16 -13.81 6.92
C ALA A 250 -0.37 -13.81 6.92
N GLU A 251 -0.98 -14.88 7.44
CA GLU A 251 -2.42 -14.96 7.65
C GLU A 251 -2.91 -13.89 8.64
N VAL A 252 -2.12 -13.62 9.69
CA VAL A 252 -2.36 -12.58 10.69
C VAL A 252 -1.13 -11.69 10.80
N SER A 253 -1.32 -10.37 10.70
CA SER A 253 -0.26 -9.37 10.88
C SER A 253 -0.77 -8.18 11.69
N GLU A 254 0.11 -7.45 12.36
CA GLU A 254 -0.26 -6.19 13.01
C GLU A 254 -0.57 -5.08 11.98
N PHE A 255 -1.58 -4.27 12.26
CA PHE A 255 -1.99 -3.16 11.42
C PHE A 255 -2.72 -2.09 12.24
N ALA A 256 -2.24 -0.84 12.22
CA ALA A 256 -2.90 0.32 12.84
C ALA A 256 -3.37 0.09 14.31
N GLY A 257 -2.56 -0.59 15.12
CA GLY A 257 -2.87 -0.90 16.53
C GLY A 257 -3.82 -2.09 16.73
N THR A 258 -4.18 -2.81 15.68
CA THR A 258 -5.00 -4.04 15.70
C THR A 258 -4.40 -5.10 14.77
N ARG A 259 -5.18 -6.12 14.40
CA ARG A 259 -4.81 -7.20 13.48
C ARG A 259 -5.39 -7.00 12.09
N LEU A 260 -4.62 -7.39 11.09
CA LEU A 260 -5.02 -7.60 9.70
C LEU A 260 -5.01 -9.10 9.40
N ILE A 261 -6.17 -9.66 9.06
CA ILE A 261 -6.38 -11.09 8.82
C ILE A 261 -6.68 -11.35 7.34
N ARG A 262 -6.12 -12.44 6.78
CA ARG A 262 -6.28 -12.86 5.38
C ARG A 262 -6.82 -14.30 5.28
N PRO A 263 -8.12 -14.54 5.51
CA PRO A 263 -8.66 -15.90 5.61
C PRO A 263 -8.56 -16.71 4.31
N LEU A 264 -8.56 -16.02 3.17
CA LEU A 264 -8.54 -16.65 1.85
C LEU A 264 -7.12 -16.94 1.33
N LEU A 265 -6.07 -16.64 2.11
CA LEU A 265 -4.68 -16.65 1.65
C LEU A 265 -4.21 -18.01 1.11
N ALA A 266 -4.78 -19.10 1.59
CA ALA A 266 -4.49 -20.47 1.14
C ALA A 266 -5.46 -20.98 0.05
N ARG A 267 -6.43 -20.18 -0.39
CA ARG A 267 -7.48 -20.56 -1.33
C ARG A 267 -7.14 -20.13 -2.75
N THR A 268 -7.37 -21.03 -3.70
CA THR A 268 -7.17 -20.79 -5.13
C THR A 268 -8.29 -19.91 -5.69
N ARG A 269 -8.01 -19.10 -6.73
CA ARG A 269 -9.05 -18.32 -7.41
C ARG A 269 -10.18 -19.20 -7.97
N GLY A 270 -9.88 -20.45 -8.32
CA GLY A 270 -10.87 -21.46 -8.72
C GLY A 270 -11.85 -21.83 -7.61
N GLU A 271 -11.38 -22.06 -6.38
CA GLU A 271 -12.24 -22.30 -5.22
C GLU A 271 -13.14 -21.09 -4.92
N LEU A 272 -12.60 -19.88 -5.04
CA LEU A 272 -13.37 -18.64 -4.86
C LEU A 272 -14.49 -18.55 -5.91
N ALA A 273 -14.20 -18.86 -7.18
CA ALA A 273 -15.16 -18.80 -8.28
C ALA A 273 -16.28 -19.82 -8.06
N GLN A 274 -15.91 -21.04 -7.68
CA GLN A 274 -16.87 -22.10 -7.35
C GLN A 274 -17.80 -21.68 -6.20
N TRP A 275 -17.26 -21.03 -5.16
CA TRP A 275 -18.07 -20.53 -4.05
C TRP A 275 -19.08 -19.47 -4.51
N ALA A 276 -18.63 -18.49 -5.29
CA ALA A 276 -19.49 -17.41 -5.76
C ALA A 276 -20.63 -17.92 -6.64
N LEU A 277 -20.33 -18.85 -7.55
CA LEU A 277 -21.33 -19.48 -8.41
C LEU A 277 -22.32 -20.33 -7.63
N ALA A 278 -21.85 -21.13 -6.67
CA ALA A 278 -22.71 -21.97 -5.84
C ALA A 278 -23.74 -21.16 -5.02
N HIS A 279 -23.42 -19.90 -4.69
CA HIS A 279 -24.31 -19.01 -3.93
C HIS A 279 -24.97 -17.93 -4.80
N GLY A 280 -24.80 -17.98 -6.13
CA GLY A 280 -25.38 -17.00 -7.06
C GLY A 280 -24.96 -15.56 -6.77
N LEU A 281 -23.71 -15.36 -6.32
CA LEU A 281 -23.19 -14.03 -6.00
C LEU A 281 -22.97 -13.22 -7.27
N ARG A 282 -23.12 -11.90 -7.17
CA ARG A 282 -22.78 -10.93 -8.23
C ARG A 282 -21.61 -10.07 -7.76
N TRP A 283 -20.71 -9.69 -8.66
CA TRP A 283 -19.48 -8.99 -8.30
C TRP A 283 -18.97 -8.12 -9.45
N ILE A 284 -18.10 -7.15 -9.15
CA ILE A 284 -17.55 -6.15 -10.11
C ILE A 284 -16.05 -6.38 -10.34
N GLU A 285 -15.52 -6.19 -11.56
CA GLU A 285 -14.06 -6.19 -11.82
C GLU A 285 -13.52 -4.77 -12.02
N ASP A 286 -12.34 -4.51 -11.45
CA ASP A 286 -11.59 -3.29 -11.72
C ASP A 286 -10.83 -3.46 -13.05
N GLU A 287 -11.15 -2.64 -14.05
CA GLU A 287 -10.52 -2.66 -15.38
C GLU A 287 -8.99 -2.49 -15.31
N SER A 288 -8.48 -1.80 -14.29
CA SER A 288 -7.04 -1.62 -14.09
C SER A 288 -6.31 -2.94 -13.85
N ASN A 289 -7.01 -4.01 -13.48
CA ASN A 289 -6.44 -5.36 -13.36
C ASN A 289 -5.94 -5.92 -14.69
N GLN A 290 -6.34 -5.34 -15.83
CA GLN A 290 -5.89 -5.73 -17.17
C GLN A 290 -4.69 -4.93 -17.68
N ASP A 291 -4.25 -3.91 -16.94
CA ASP A 291 -3.09 -3.09 -17.32
C ASP A 291 -1.78 -3.77 -16.89
N ASP A 292 -1.02 -4.31 -17.85
CA ASP A 292 0.23 -5.02 -17.62
C ASP A 292 1.45 -4.12 -17.39
N SER A 293 1.27 -2.79 -17.34
CA SER A 293 2.35 -1.84 -17.03
C SER A 293 2.81 -1.88 -15.57
N TYR A 294 1.97 -2.42 -14.67
CA TYR A 294 2.28 -2.56 -13.25
C TYR A 294 2.90 -3.94 -12.94
N ASP A 295 3.97 -3.97 -12.14
CA ASP A 295 4.74 -5.19 -11.84
C ASP A 295 3.83 -6.36 -11.36
N ARG A 296 2.86 -6.08 -10.50
CA ARG A 296 1.94 -7.10 -9.98
C ARG A 296 0.99 -7.63 -11.06
N ASN A 297 0.41 -6.74 -11.87
CA ASN A 297 -0.46 -7.13 -12.97
C ASN A 297 0.30 -7.89 -14.06
N PHE A 298 1.53 -7.47 -14.40
CA PHE A 298 2.40 -8.20 -15.31
C PHE A 298 2.63 -9.65 -14.84
N LEU A 299 2.89 -9.86 -13.54
CA LEU A 299 3.02 -11.20 -12.98
C LEU A 299 1.72 -12.00 -13.15
N ARG A 300 0.57 -11.43 -12.76
CA ARG A 300 -0.75 -12.07 -12.85
C ARG A 300 -1.18 -12.43 -14.27
N LEU A 301 -0.93 -11.55 -15.24
CA LEU A 301 -1.42 -11.69 -16.61
C LEU A 301 -0.44 -12.45 -17.52
N ARG A 302 0.87 -12.35 -17.27
CA ARG A 302 1.91 -12.83 -18.21
C ARG A 302 2.77 -13.94 -17.62
N VAL A 303 3.26 -13.78 -16.39
CA VAL A 303 4.26 -14.70 -15.82
C VAL A 303 3.62 -15.92 -15.15
N VAL A 304 2.69 -15.70 -14.22
CA VAL A 304 2.01 -16.78 -13.48
C VAL A 304 1.25 -17.71 -14.42
N PRO A 305 0.48 -17.23 -15.42
CA PRO A 305 -0.19 -18.12 -16.37
C PRO A 305 0.80 -18.94 -17.20
N LEU A 306 1.92 -18.36 -17.62
CA LEU A 306 2.98 -19.07 -18.34
C LEU A 306 3.59 -20.19 -17.50
N LEU A 307 3.83 -19.93 -16.20
CA LEU A 307 4.34 -20.95 -15.27
C LEU A 307 3.30 -22.06 -15.05
N GLN A 308 2.02 -21.70 -14.90
CA GLN A 308 0.92 -22.64 -14.70
C GLN A 308 0.68 -23.55 -15.91
N GLN A 309 1.00 -23.12 -17.14
CA GLN A 309 0.92 -23.99 -18.33
C GLN A 309 1.77 -25.25 -18.20
N ARG A 310 2.94 -25.17 -17.55
CA ARG A 310 3.82 -26.33 -17.32
C ARG A 310 3.64 -26.93 -15.92
N TRP A 311 3.38 -26.10 -14.92
CA TRP A 311 3.22 -26.49 -13.52
C TRP A 311 1.86 -25.97 -13.00
N PRO A 312 0.76 -26.71 -13.20
CA PRO A 312 -0.59 -26.22 -12.86
C PRO A 312 -0.74 -25.72 -11.43
N HIS A 313 -0.01 -26.35 -10.50
CA HIS A 313 -0.01 -26.06 -9.07
C HIS A 313 1.12 -25.12 -8.62
N PHE A 314 1.63 -24.26 -9.53
CA PHE A 314 2.77 -23.38 -9.26
C PHE A 314 2.52 -22.42 -8.08
N ALA A 315 1.31 -21.86 -7.99
CA ALA A 315 0.93 -20.96 -6.91
C ALA A 315 0.90 -21.69 -5.55
N GLU A 316 0.36 -22.91 -5.48
CA GLU A 316 0.35 -23.76 -4.27
C GLU A 316 1.76 -24.12 -3.83
N ALA A 317 2.64 -24.49 -4.77
CA ALA A 317 4.05 -24.77 -4.49
C ALA A 317 4.77 -23.52 -3.95
N THR A 318 4.49 -22.35 -4.50
CA THR A 318 5.06 -21.07 -4.07
C THR A 318 4.63 -20.72 -2.65
N ALA A 319 3.34 -20.87 -2.32
CA ALA A 319 2.83 -20.65 -0.96
C ALA A 319 3.46 -21.63 0.05
N ARG A 320 3.71 -22.89 -0.34
CA ARG A 320 4.45 -23.85 0.49
C ARG A 320 5.88 -23.39 0.76
N SER A 321 6.59 -22.88 -0.24
CA SER A 321 7.93 -22.30 -0.05
C SER A 321 7.91 -21.06 0.83
N ALA A 322 6.90 -20.20 0.71
CA ALA A 322 6.72 -19.05 1.59
C ALA A 322 6.51 -19.49 3.05
N ALA A 323 5.66 -20.48 3.29
CA ALA A 323 5.43 -21.05 4.61
C ALA A 323 6.69 -21.65 5.23
N LEU A 324 7.49 -22.40 4.44
CA LEU A 324 8.78 -22.92 4.88
C LEU A 324 9.77 -21.79 5.25
N CYS A 325 9.80 -20.70 4.48
CA CYS A 325 10.64 -19.54 4.82
C CYS A 325 10.20 -18.90 6.15
N ALA A 326 8.89 -18.74 6.36
CA ALA A 326 8.34 -18.25 7.63
C ALA A 326 8.67 -19.16 8.81
N GLU A 327 8.57 -20.48 8.65
CA GLU A 327 8.95 -21.45 9.67
C GLU A 327 10.43 -21.31 10.07
N GLN A 328 11.32 -21.15 9.08
CA GLN A 328 12.75 -20.92 9.36
C GLN A 328 13.02 -19.59 10.07
N GLU A 329 12.31 -18.52 9.73
CA GLU A 329 12.46 -17.24 10.43
C GLU A 329 11.92 -17.32 11.87
N SER A 330 10.83 -18.03 12.10
CA SER A 330 10.30 -18.29 13.45
C SER A 330 11.27 -19.13 14.30
N LEU A 331 11.90 -20.15 13.70
CA LEU A 331 12.94 -20.93 14.38
C LEU A 331 14.14 -20.04 14.74
N LEU A 332 14.53 -19.13 13.86
CA LEU A 332 15.58 -18.15 14.17
C LEU A 332 15.16 -17.17 15.27
N ASP A 333 13.89 -16.79 15.35
CA ASP A 333 13.38 -15.95 16.44
C ASP A 333 13.50 -16.67 17.80
N GLU A 334 13.17 -17.97 17.85
CA GLU A 334 13.37 -18.81 19.04
C GLU A 334 14.87 -18.91 19.41
N LEU A 335 15.72 -19.29 18.46
CA LEU A 335 17.15 -19.52 18.70
C LEU A 335 17.93 -18.25 19.07
N LEU A 336 17.44 -17.08 18.67
CA LEU A 336 18.08 -15.79 18.91
C LEU A 336 17.43 -14.99 20.04
N ALA A 337 16.41 -15.52 20.71
CA ALA A 337 15.69 -14.81 21.78
C ALA A 337 16.63 -14.34 22.91
N ASP A 338 17.50 -15.22 23.38
CA ASP A 338 18.47 -14.91 24.44
C ASP A 338 19.52 -13.89 23.99
N ASP A 339 20.05 -14.05 22.79
CA ASP A 339 21.00 -13.09 22.20
C ASP A 339 20.36 -11.71 22.05
N LEU A 340 19.11 -11.65 21.58
CA LEU A 340 18.36 -10.41 21.40
C LEU A 340 18.08 -9.76 22.75
N ALA A 341 17.61 -10.52 23.75
CA ALA A 341 17.35 -10.00 25.10
C ALA A 341 18.63 -9.49 25.78
N HIS A 342 19.77 -10.14 25.54
CA HIS A 342 21.06 -9.68 26.06
C HIS A 342 21.56 -8.41 25.37
N CYS A 343 21.34 -8.29 24.05
CA CYS A 343 21.79 -7.13 23.29
C CYS A 343 20.82 -5.94 23.38
N GLN A 344 19.52 -6.16 23.54
CA GLN A 344 18.53 -5.10 23.55
C GLN A 344 18.43 -4.45 24.94
N THR A 345 18.44 -3.13 24.98
CA THR A 345 18.31 -2.37 26.23
C THR A 345 16.85 -2.06 26.55
N SER A 346 16.59 -1.67 27.80
CA SER A 346 15.26 -1.19 28.21
C SER A 346 14.81 0.09 27.50
N GLN A 347 15.73 0.84 26.89
CA GLN A 347 15.43 2.02 26.07
C GLN A 347 15.08 1.67 24.61
N GLY A 348 15.09 0.38 24.23
CA GLY A 348 14.86 -0.07 22.86
C GLY A 348 16.08 0.09 21.93
N THR A 349 17.27 0.29 22.50
CA THR A 349 18.53 0.37 21.74
C THR A 349 19.20 -1.00 21.67
N LEU A 350 20.21 -1.15 20.80
CA LEU A 350 20.95 -2.40 20.63
C LEU A 350 22.43 -2.24 21.01
N GLN A 351 22.90 -3.00 21.99
CA GLN A 351 24.29 -2.98 22.45
C GLN A 351 25.25 -3.55 21.41
N ILE A 352 26.32 -2.81 21.11
CA ILE A 352 27.31 -3.21 20.11
C ILE A 352 28.30 -4.23 20.67
N ALA A 353 28.72 -4.07 21.93
CA ALA A 353 29.80 -4.85 22.52
C ALA A 353 29.56 -6.37 22.51
N PRO A 354 28.38 -6.90 22.89
CA PRO A 354 28.12 -8.34 22.83
C PRO A 354 28.15 -8.92 21.41
N MET A 355 27.88 -8.09 20.40
CA MET A 355 27.79 -8.49 19.00
C MET A 355 29.13 -8.52 18.27
N LEU A 356 30.20 -7.95 18.85
CA LEU A 356 31.52 -7.88 18.22
C LEU A 356 32.10 -9.28 17.90
N ALA A 357 31.86 -10.26 18.78
CA ALA A 357 32.35 -11.63 18.63
C ALA A 357 31.46 -12.52 17.74
N MET A 358 30.27 -12.05 17.37
CA MET A 358 29.32 -12.83 16.57
C MET A 358 29.76 -12.94 15.10
N SER A 359 29.17 -13.87 14.35
CA SER A 359 29.34 -13.92 12.89
C SER A 359 28.49 -12.83 12.20
N ASP A 360 28.81 -12.50 10.95
CA ASP A 360 28.02 -11.53 10.16
C ASP A 360 26.56 -11.96 10.01
N ALA A 361 26.31 -13.26 9.84
CA ALA A 361 24.96 -13.79 9.74
C ALA A 361 24.17 -13.59 11.04
N ARG A 362 24.76 -13.89 12.20
CA ARG A 362 24.14 -13.72 13.52
C ARG A 362 23.87 -12.24 13.80
N ARG A 363 24.84 -11.36 13.52
CA ARG A 363 24.64 -9.91 13.67
C ARG A 363 23.50 -9.37 12.83
N ALA A 364 23.48 -9.70 11.55
CA ALA A 364 22.43 -9.23 10.64
C ALA A 364 21.06 -9.78 11.04
N ALA A 365 20.99 -11.01 11.55
CA ALA A 365 19.76 -11.58 12.09
C ALA A 365 19.27 -10.78 13.32
N ILE A 366 20.14 -10.51 14.30
CA ILE A 366 19.80 -9.72 15.49
C ILE A 366 19.37 -8.29 15.12
N ILE A 367 20.12 -7.59 14.27
CA ILE A 367 19.78 -6.22 13.83
C ILE A 367 18.40 -6.21 13.15
N ARG A 368 18.10 -7.23 12.33
CA ARG A 368 16.80 -7.34 11.67
C ARG A 368 15.65 -7.49 12.68
N ARG A 369 15.79 -8.37 13.69
CA ARG A 369 14.76 -8.56 14.73
C ARG A 369 14.59 -7.31 15.59
N TRP A 370 15.70 -6.67 15.97
CA TRP A 370 15.68 -5.41 16.69
C TRP A 370 14.90 -4.33 15.92
N LEU A 371 15.18 -4.15 14.63
CA LEU A 371 14.46 -3.20 13.80
C LEU A 371 12.97 -3.56 13.64
N ALA A 372 12.65 -4.85 13.51
CA ALA A 372 11.25 -5.31 13.47
C ALA A 372 10.50 -4.96 14.76
N GLY A 373 11.13 -5.10 15.93
CA GLY A 373 10.57 -4.71 17.23
C GLY A 373 10.35 -3.19 17.40
N GLN A 374 11.05 -2.37 16.62
CA GLN A 374 10.83 -0.93 16.52
C GLN A 374 9.80 -0.55 15.43
N ASN A 375 9.08 -1.54 14.88
CA ASN A 375 8.16 -1.41 13.73
C ASN A 375 8.81 -0.70 12.52
N ALA A 376 10.13 -0.87 12.34
CA ALA A 376 10.86 -0.29 11.23
C ALA A 376 10.54 -1.01 9.91
N PRO A 377 10.60 -0.30 8.76
CA PRO A 377 10.50 -0.97 7.47
C PRO A 377 11.63 -2.00 7.32
N MET A 378 11.30 -3.18 6.77
CA MET A 378 12.24 -4.29 6.63
C MET A 378 13.50 -3.85 5.84
N PRO A 379 14.69 -3.90 6.44
CA PRO A 379 15.92 -3.46 5.77
C PRO A 379 16.36 -4.46 4.71
N SER A 380 16.98 -3.97 3.64
CA SER A 380 17.67 -4.83 2.68
C SER A 380 18.86 -5.54 3.34
N ARG A 381 19.34 -6.64 2.72
CA ARG A 381 20.55 -7.33 3.23
C ARG A 381 21.76 -6.40 3.24
N ASP A 382 21.90 -5.56 2.22
CA ASP A 382 22.95 -4.56 2.13
C ASP A 382 22.83 -3.50 3.24
N ALA A 383 21.62 -3.01 3.52
CA ALA A 383 21.40 -2.07 4.62
C ALA A 383 21.85 -2.65 5.97
N LEU A 384 21.59 -3.94 6.25
CA LEU A 384 22.09 -4.61 7.47
C LEU A 384 23.62 -4.63 7.56
N VAL A 385 24.31 -4.86 6.43
CA VAL A 385 25.77 -4.83 6.38
C VAL A 385 26.28 -3.40 6.65
N ARG A 386 25.68 -2.41 6.00
CA ARG A 386 26.04 -0.99 6.17
C ARG A 386 25.81 -0.49 7.58
N ILE A 387 24.72 -0.87 8.24
CA ILE A 387 24.46 -0.55 9.66
C ILE A 387 25.65 -0.99 10.52
N TRP A 388 26.13 -2.22 10.32
CA TRP A 388 27.24 -2.71 11.11
C TRP A 388 28.56 -2.02 10.77
N GLN A 389 28.92 -1.97 9.48
CA GLN A 389 30.22 -1.47 9.03
C GLN A 389 30.36 0.06 9.14
N GLU A 390 29.33 0.81 8.74
CA GLU A 390 29.34 2.28 8.67
C GLU A 390 28.87 2.94 9.98
N VAL A 391 28.13 2.22 10.85
CA VAL A 391 27.58 2.79 12.09
C VAL A 391 28.12 2.11 13.34
N ALA A 392 27.97 0.79 13.47
CA ALA A 392 28.39 0.08 14.69
C ALA A 392 29.93 0.11 14.88
N LEU A 393 30.70 -0.07 13.81
CA LEU A 393 32.17 -0.05 13.84
C LEU A 393 32.78 1.35 13.66
N ALA A 394 32.00 2.35 13.26
CA ALA A 394 32.48 3.72 13.13
C ALA A 394 32.81 4.33 14.50
N ARG A 395 33.80 5.23 14.53
CA ARG A 395 34.16 5.94 15.77
C ARG A 395 33.00 6.84 16.21
N GLU A 396 32.72 6.87 17.51
CA GLU A 396 31.58 7.65 18.04
C GLU A 396 31.73 9.16 17.86
N ASP A 397 32.96 9.66 17.85
CA ASP A 397 33.27 11.07 17.62
C ASP A 397 32.92 11.54 16.20
N ALA A 398 32.84 10.60 15.24
CA ALA A 398 32.41 10.87 13.87
C ALA A 398 30.88 11.04 13.73
N SER A 399 30.09 10.81 14.80
CA SER A 399 28.62 10.89 14.78
C SER A 399 27.99 10.09 13.63
N PRO A 400 28.28 8.78 13.51
CA PRO A 400 27.88 7.99 12.35
C PRO A 400 26.36 7.90 12.24
N CYS A 401 25.87 8.00 11.01
CA CYS A 401 24.46 8.08 10.69
C CYS A 401 24.16 7.40 9.36
N LEU A 402 23.27 6.41 9.40
CA LEU A 402 22.70 5.79 8.20
C LEU A 402 21.22 6.16 8.10
N ARG A 403 20.84 6.91 7.07
CA ARG A 403 19.44 7.29 6.83
C ARG A 403 18.69 6.17 6.09
N LEU A 404 17.52 5.81 6.60
CA LEU A 404 16.62 4.79 6.08
C LEU A 404 15.20 5.39 5.99
N GLY A 405 14.92 6.08 4.87
CA GLY A 405 13.67 6.82 4.69
C GLY A 405 13.56 8.02 5.64
N ALA A 406 12.44 8.11 6.37
CA ALA A 406 12.19 9.14 7.38
C ALA A 406 12.93 8.89 8.72
N PHE A 407 13.63 7.77 8.84
CA PHE A 407 14.34 7.35 10.04
C PHE A 407 15.84 7.27 9.79
N GLU A 408 16.59 7.13 10.87
CA GLU A 408 18.05 6.99 10.83
C GLU A 408 18.53 6.08 11.96
N ILE A 409 19.63 5.38 11.67
CA ILE A 409 20.35 4.58 12.65
C ILE A 409 21.65 5.28 12.99
N ARG A 410 21.89 5.49 14.29
CA ARG A 410 23.08 6.17 14.80
C ARG A 410 23.74 5.39 15.93
N ARG A 411 25.03 5.67 16.17
CA ARG A 411 25.78 5.13 17.30
C ARG A 411 25.92 6.16 18.41
N TYR A 412 25.59 5.78 19.64
CA TYR A 412 25.85 6.58 20.84
C TYR A 412 25.99 5.68 22.07
N GLN A 413 27.01 5.91 22.90
CA GLN A 413 27.29 5.13 24.12
C GLN A 413 27.39 3.61 23.86
N SER A 414 28.13 3.22 22.83
CA SER A 414 28.29 1.82 22.38
C SER A 414 26.97 1.09 22.07
N GLN A 415 25.94 1.84 21.67
CA GLN A 415 24.63 1.32 21.29
C GLN A 415 24.20 1.86 19.92
N LEU A 416 23.40 1.08 19.19
CA LEU A 416 22.68 1.50 18.01
C LEU A 416 21.30 2.02 18.40
N TRP A 417 20.93 3.15 17.81
CA TRP A 417 19.67 3.84 18.05
C TRP A 417 18.88 3.92 16.76
N TRP A 418 17.60 3.53 16.80
CA TRP A 418 16.64 3.75 15.73
C TRP A 418 15.79 4.97 16.08
N ILE A 419 15.88 6.04 15.29
CA ILE A 419 15.20 7.31 15.59
C ILE A 419 14.57 7.91 14.35
N LYS A 420 13.49 8.68 14.54
CA LYS A 420 12.93 9.53 13.49
C LYS A 420 13.94 10.64 13.17
N SER A 421 14.28 10.81 11.89
CA SER A 421 15.22 11.85 11.46
C SER A 421 14.55 13.21 11.65
N VAL A 422 15.25 14.13 12.32
CA VAL A 422 14.80 15.50 12.54
C VAL A 422 15.91 16.45 12.08
N THR A 423 15.53 17.48 11.33
CA THR A 423 16.48 18.49 10.86
C THR A 423 16.93 19.36 12.02
N GLY A 424 18.25 19.48 12.20
CA GLY A 424 18.86 20.32 13.23
C GLY A 424 18.43 21.78 13.14
N GLN A 425 18.29 22.42 14.30
CA GLN A 425 17.76 23.79 14.44
C GLN A 425 18.82 24.77 14.98
N SER A 426 20.12 24.46 14.87
CA SER A 426 21.18 25.19 15.56
C SER A 426 21.25 26.69 15.23
N GLU A 427 20.81 27.08 14.03
CA GLU A 427 20.78 28.49 13.59
C GLU A 427 19.39 29.12 13.72
N THR A 428 18.40 28.37 14.20
CA THR A 428 17.02 28.86 14.38
C THR A 428 16.89 29.60 15.71
N ILE A 429 16.32 30.81 15.65
CA ILE A 429 15.94 31.61 16.82
C ILE A 429 14.44 31.86 16.71
N VAL A 430 13.67 31.39 17.69
CA VAL A 430 12.23 31.57 17.76
C VAL A 430 11.92 32.63 18.82
N PRO A 431 11.55 33.86 18.44
CA PRO A 431 11.19 34.90 19.40
C PRO A 431 9.87 34.53 20.11
N TRP A 432 9.81 34.72 21.43
CA TRP A 432 8.65 34.38 22.26
C TRP A 432 8.07 35.62 22.93
N GLN A 433 7.42 36.46 22.14
CA GLN A 433 6.90 37.76 22.60
C GLN A 433 5.83 37.62 23.69
N THR A 434 5.01 36.56 23.61
CA THR A 434 3.96 36.26 24.60
C THR A 434 4.31 34.97 25.34
N TRP A 435 5.31 35.01 26.21
CA TRP A 435 5.80 33.84 26.96
C TRP A 435 4.78 33.22 27.93
N LEU A 436 3.70 33.96 28.22
CA LEU A 436 2.54 33.46 28.98
C LEU A 436 1.67 32.45 28.18
N GLN A 437 1.88 32.32 26.87
CA GLN A 437 1.22 31.34 26.02
C GLN A 437 2.23 30.32 25.51
N PRO A 438 1.84 29.05 25.27
CA PRO A 438 2.72 28.06 24.65
C PRO A 438 3.31 28.55 23.31
N LEU A 439 4.57 28.22 23.05
CA LEU A 439 5.27 28.47 21.79
C LEU A 439 5.40 27.18 20.99
N GLU A 440 4.86 27.18 19.77
CA GLU A 440 5.10 26.12 18.79
C GLU A 440 6.55 26.18 18.27
N LEU A 441 7.22 25.02 18.25
CA LEU A 441 8.59 24.88 17.80
C LEU A 441 8.66 24.46 16.32
N PRO A 442 9.77 24.79 15.62
CA PRO A 442 9.97 24.39 14.23
C PRO A 442 10.10 22.87 14.07
N ALA A 443 9.98 22.40 12.82
CA ALA A 443 10.25 21.01 12.41
C ALA A 443 9.45 19.93 13.18
N GLY A 444 8.28 20.27 13.74
CA GLY A 444 7.46 19.33 14.50
C GLY A 444 8.09 18.89 15.82
N LEU A 445 8.93 19.73 16.43
CA LEU A 445 9.51 19.48 17.75
C LEU A 445 8.47 19.57 18.88
N GLY A 446 7.23 19.97 18.59
CA GLY A 446 6.15 20.17 19.56
C GLY A 446 6.11 21.60 20.07
N SER A 447 5.69 21.79 21.32
CA SER A 447 5.52 23.10 21.93
C SER A 447 6.25 23.22 23.27
N VAL A 448 6.56 24.45 23.68
CA VAL A 448 7.13 24.75 24.99
C VAL A 448 6.30 25.79 25.72
N GLN A 449 6.30 25.73 27.06
CA GLN A 449 5.59 26.68 27.91
C GLN A 449 6.33 26.93 29.23
N LEU A 450 6.14 28.12 29.80
CA LEU A 450 6.55 28.44 31.16
C LEU A 450 5.35 28.30 32.10
N THR A 451 5.38 27.32 32.99
CA THR A 451 4.34 27.12 34.01
C THR A 451 4.81 27.62 35.37
N ALA A 452 3.90 28.14 36.20
CA ALA A 452 4.24 28.53 37.56
C ALA A 452 4.71 27.32 38.40
N GLY A 453 5.68 27.54 39.29
CA GLY A 453 6.21 26.52 40.20
C GLY A 453 7.38 25.73 39.63
N GLY A 454 8.58 26.31 39.67
CA GLY A 454 9.84 25.64 39.32
C GLY A 454 11.07 26.43 39.73
N ASP A 455 12.26 25.95 39.38
CA ASP A 455 13.54 26.54 39.83
C ASP A 455 14.10 27.62 38.88
N ILE A 456 13.37 27.98 37.82
CA ILE A 456 13.81 28.97 36.84
C ILE A 456 13.23 30.35 37.19
N ARG A 457 14.02 31.41 37.14
CA ARG A 457 13.52 32.78 37.33
C ARG A 457 12.52 33.15 36.22
N PRO A 458 11.40 33.82 36.53
CA PRO A 458 10.56 34.42 35.50
C PRO A 458 11.33 35.45 34.67
N PRO A 459 10.99 35.65 33.38
CA PRO A 459 11.56 36.73 32.59
C PRO A 459 11.11 38.08 33.13
N ARG A 460 12.00 39.07 33.10
CA ARG A 460 11.63 40.46 33.43
C ARG A 460 10.86 41.09 32.26
N ALA A 461 10.06 42.11 32.54
CA ALA A 461 9.22 42.76 31.53
C ALA A 461 10.02 43.42 30.38
N ASP A 462 11.29 43.73 30.62
CA ASP A 462 12.23 44.33 29.66
C ASP A 462 13.12 43.30 28.94
N GLU A 463 13.06 42.02 29.31
CA GLU A 463 13.85 40.95 28.69
C GLU A 463 13.11 40.34 27.49
N ALA A 464 13.76 40.34 26.32
CA ALA A 464 13.24 39.64 25.15
C ALA A 464 13.41 38.12 25.33
N VAL A 465 12.30 37.39 25.50
CA VAL A 465 12.32 35.94 25.62
C VAL A 465 12.44 35.30 24.23
N SER A 466 13.33 34.31 24.09
CA SER A 466 13.45 33.53 22.86
C SER A 466 13.80 32.07 23.15
N VAL A 467 13.48 31.19 22.22
CA VAL A 467 13.93 29.81 22.20
C VAL A 467 14.95 29.63 21.09
N ARG A 468 16.09 29.03 21.42
CA ARG A 468 17.20 28.75 20.50
C ARG A 468 17.63 27.29 20.65
N PHE A 469 18.58 26.85 19.83
CA PHE A 469 19.13 25.48 19.89
C PHE A 469 20.67 25.45 19.89
N LYS A 470 21.26 26.60 20.20
CA LYS A 470 22.71 26.81 20.29
C LYS A 470 22.98 27.88 21.35
N ALA A 471 24.09 27.73 22.07
CA ALA A 471 24.58 28.70 23.02
C ALA A 471 26.10 28.85 22.86
N ALA A 472 26.58 30.09 22.93
CA ALA A 472 28.00 30.43 22.86
C ALA A 472 28.58 30.64 24.27
N GLY A 473 29.91 30.64 24.37
CA GLY A 473 30.61 30.96 25.62
C GLY A 473 30.76 29.80 26.61
N LEU A 474 31.20 30.15 27.82
CA LEU A 474 31.28 29.24 28.96
C LEU A 474 29.99 29.37 29.77
N LEU A 475 29.35 28.23 30.01
CA LEU A 475 28.07 28.15 30.71
C LEU A 475 28.29 27.52 32.09
N HIS A 476 27.64 28.10 33.09
CA HIS A 476 27.63 27.63 34.47
C HIS A 476 26.24 27.05 34.77
N ILE A 477 26.18 25.77 35.12
CA ILE A 477 24.92 25.05 35.39
C ILE A 477 24.78 24.72 36.87
N VAL A 478 23.54 24.58 37.33
CA VAL A 478 23.22 24.14 38.70
C VAL A 478 23.77 22.73 38.95
N GLY A 479 24.28 22.49 40.15
CA GLY A 479 24.84 21.18 40.54
C GLY A 479 26.26 20.90 40.05
N ARG A 480 26.92 21.87 39.40
CA ARG A 480 28.27 21.69 38.87
C ARG A 480 29.17 22.92 39.11
N ASN A 481 30.37 22.68 39.63
CA ASN A 481 31.41 23.71 39.72
C ASN A 481 32.18 23.88 38.40
N GLY A 482 32.35 25.14 37.98
CA GLY A 482 33.14 25.55 36.81
C GLY A 482 32.34 25.65 35.50
N GLY A 483 32.72 26.61 34.66
CA GLY A 483 32.08 26.86 33.37
C GLY A 483 32.62 25.95 32.25
N ARG A 484 31.73 25.48 31.37
CA ARG A 484 32.11 24.73 30.15
C ARG A 484 31.30 25.18 28.95
N LYS A 485 31.82 24.91 27.76
CA LYS A 485 31.06 25.06 26.50
C LYS A 485 29.88 24.08 26.48
N LEU A 486 28.78 24.47 25.84
CA LEU A 486 27.55 23.65 25.71
C LEU A 486 27.83 22.22 25.22
N LYS A 487 28.69 22.06 24.20
CA LYS A 487 29.09 20.72 23.69
C LYS A 487 29.61 19.79 24.78
N LYS A 488 30.38 20.31 25.74
CA LYS A 488 30.95 19.50 26.83
C LYS A 488 29.90 19.18 27.90
N ILE A 489 28.99 20.11 28.19
CA ILE A 489 27.83 19.88 29.06
C ILE A 489 26.95 18.77 28.49
N TRP A 490 26.61 18.84 27.20
CA TRP A 490 25.87 17.77 26.52
C TRP A 490 26.53 16.40 26.63
N GLN A 491 27.87 16.33 26.52
CA GLN A 491 28.58 15.06 26.68
C GLN A 491 28.51 14.52 28.11
N GLU A 492 28.69 15.38 29.12
CA GLU A 492 28.70 14.99 30.52
C GLU A 492 27.32 14.58 31.03
N LEU A 493 26.25 15.22 30.52
CA LEU A 493 24.86 14.89 30.83
C LEU A 493 24.31 13.75 29.97
N GLY A 494 25.14 13.11 29.14
CA GLY A 494 24.70 11.97 28.34
C GLY A 494 23.69 12.31 27.25
N VAL A 495 23.66 13.55 26.75
CA VAL A 495 22.73 13.98 25.69
C VAL A 495 23.21 13.45 24.32
N PRO A 496 22.40 12.63 23.62
CA PRO A 496 22.72 12.11 22.29
C PRO A 496 22.95 13.21 21.25
N PRO A 497 23.88 13.05 20.29
CA PRO A 497 24.22 14.09 19.31
C PRO A 497 23.04 14.69 18.54
N TRP A 498 22.05 13.87 18.13
CA TRP A 498 20.86 14.30 17.39
C TRP A 498 19.84 15.09 18.24
N LEU A 499 20.00 15.10 19.56
CA LEU A 499 19.20 15.93 20.47
C LEU A 499 19.87 17.28 20.77
N ARG A 500 21.17 17.45 20.48
CA ARG A 500 21.94 18.63 20.92
C ARG A 500 21.59 19.92 20.19
N ASP A 501 21.06 19.79 18.99
CA ASP A 501 20.61 20.86 18.09
C ASP A 501 19.09 20.86 17.88
N THR A 502 18.36 20.07 18.67
CA THR A 502 16.89 19.99 18.66
C THR A 502 16.27 20.12 20.06
N THR A 503 17.08 20.17 21.12
CA THR A 503 16.63 20.45 22.48
C THR A 503 16.40 21.96 22.65
N PRO A 504 15.19 22.41 23.04
CA PRO A 504 14.90 23.82 23.27
C PRO A 504 15.78 24.43 24.36
N LEU A 505 16.41 25.57 24.06
CA LEU A 505 17.16 26.39 25.00
C LEU A 505 16.42 27.70 25.24
N LEU A 506 16.09 27.98 26.49
CA LEU A 506 15.43 29.21 26.90
C LEU A 506 16.46 30.34 27.05
N PHE A 507 16.22 31.47 26.39
CA PHE A 507 17.05 32.66 26.46
C PHE A 507 16.23 33.87 26.91
N TYR A 508 16.79 34.65 27.85
CA TYR A 508 16.32 35.99 28.17
C TYR A 508 17.37 36.99 27.68
N GLY A 509 17.03 37.75 26.63
CA GLY A 509 18.01 38.48 25.83
C GLY A 509 19.03 37.52 25.21
N GLU A 510 20.31 37.72 25.52
CA GLU A 510 21.42 36.86 25.09
C GLU A 510 21.87 35.83 26.14
N THR A 511 21.26 35.86 27.33
CA THR A 511 21.60 34.95 28.43
C THR A 511 20.83 33.63 28.30
N LEU A 512 21.57 32.51 28.31
CA LEU A 512 20.98 31.18 28.41
C LEU A 512 20.44 30.96 29.83
N ILE A 513 19.20 30.51 29.94
CA ILE A 513 18.51 30.29 31.21
C ILE A 513 18.44 28.80 31.54
N ALA A 514 17.91 27.99 30.61
CA ALA A 514 17.73 26.56 30.81
C ALA A 514 17.70 25.79 29.48
N ALA A 515 17.97 24.49 29.56
CA ALA A 515 17.70 23.52 28.50
C ALA A 515 16.53 22.63 28.93
N ALA A 516 15.48 22.57 28.11
CA ALA A 516 14.23 21.88 28.46
C ALA A 516 14.47 20.43 28.90
N GLY A 517 14.14 20.12 30.16
CA GLY A 517 14.29 18.78 30.73
C GLY A 517 15.73 18.29 30.91
N VAL A 518 16.74 19.15 30.76
CA VAL A 518 18.16 18.74 30.87
C VAL A 518 18.93 19.49 31.96
N PHE A 519 18.93 20.83 31.96
CA PHE A 519 19.64 21.61 32.99
C PHE A 519 19.08 23.03 33.13
N VAL A 520 19.39 23.66 34.26
CA VAL A 520 19.21 25.10 34.51
C VAL A 520 20.58 25.74 34.71
N THR A 521 20.78 26.94 34.17
CA THR A 521 22.01 27.72 34.38
C THR A 521 21.99 28.44 35.73
N GLN A 522 23.14 28.81 36.27
CA GLN A 522 23.20 29.58 37.52
C GLN A 522 22.51 30.95 37.41
N GLU A 523 22.61 31.61 36.25
CA GLU A 523 21.93 32.88 35.96
C GLU A 523 20.41 32.73 35.77
N GLY A 524 19.94 31.49 35.59
CA GLY A 524 18.54 31.15 35.43
C GLY A 524 17.83 30.73 36.72
N VAL A 525 18.56 30.56 37.84
CA VAL A 525 17.95 30.09 39.11
C VAL A 525 17.00 31.14 39.68
N ALA A 526 15.85 30.69 40.19
CA ALA A 526 14.88 31.55 40.85
C ALA A 526 15.43 32.12 42.19
N GLU A 527 15.26 33.43 42.38
CA GLU A 527 15.49 34.10 43.67
C GLU A 527 14.22 33.97 44.53
N GLY A 528 14.06 32.85 45.24
CA GLY A 528 12.91 32.58 46.13
C GLY A 528 11.87 31.61 45.53
N GLU A 529 10.66 31.60 46.10
CA GLU A 529 9.62 30.58 45.82
C GLU A 529 8.82 30.82 44.51
N ASN A 530 9.01 31.96 43.84
CA ASN A 530 8.19 32.39 42.69
C ASN A 530 8.73 31.97 41.31
N GLY A 531 9.45 30.85 41.23
CA GLY A 531 10.03 30.41 39.96
C GLY A 531 9.02 29.73 39.03
N VAL A 532 9.46 29.50 37.78
CA VAL A 532 8.72 28.84 36.71
C VAL A 532 9.40 27.53 36.31
N SER A 533 8.66 26.65 35.65
CA SER A 533 9.17 25.44 35.02
C SER A 533 9.10 25.58 33.50
N PHE A 534 10.20 25.23 32.82
CA PHE A 534 10.28 25.22 31.36
C PHE A 534 9.95 23.83 30.82
N VAL A 535 8.69 23.66 30.40
CA VAL A 535 8.11 22.38 30.02
C VAL A 535 8.11 22.24 28.50
N TRP A 536 8.62 21.10 28.00
CA TRP A 536 8.60 20.75 26.58
C TRP A 536 7.63 19.59 26.33
N GLN A 537 6.62 19.84 25.49
CA GLN A 537 5.64 18.86 25.04
C GLN A 537 5.94 18.49 23.58
N LYS A 538 6.31 17.24 23.32
CA LYS A 538 6.57 16.74 21.97
C LYS A 538 5.25 16.38 21.28
N THR A 539 5.17 16.59 19.96
CA THR A 539 4.04 16.10 19.16
C THR A 539 3.98 14.56 19.24
N LEU A 540 2.81 13.99 19.52
CA LEU A 540 2.58 12.54 19.46
C LEU A 540 2.94 12.06 18.04
N SER A 541 4.00 11.27 17.93
CA SER A 541 4.55 10.76 16.68
C SER A 541 3.87 9.50 16.19
#